data_AF-A0A6A5YGE8-F1
#
_entry.id   AF-A0A6A5YGE8-F1
#
_cell.length_a   1.000
_cell.length_b   1.000
_cell.length_c   1.000
_cell.angle_alpha   90.00
_cell.angle_beta   90.00
_cell.angle_gamma   90.00
#
_symmetry.space_group_name_H-M   'P 1'
#
loop_
_entity.id
_entity.type
_entity.pdbx_description
1 polymer ?
#
loop_
_entity_poly.entity_id
_entity_poly.type
_entity_poly.pdbx_seq_one_letter_code
_entity_poly.pdbx_strand_id
1 'polypeptide(L)'
;MAEDPPIQAPTEAALYLHKSLTALGTLRTTKLDSTQDSPQNLEDKTAGIQDLQKTFLTHFTHLLLTDSPHYTHLSQLLPLLEPPFENPHLDQWQLWTERLRPVVEAIIAYTSSLRTREWERDPYRHPSVLPDMFPLRLWLLPYPGIPSSNPAGAEEREKKCKNFADQITVLTNRLAGTLYHSKLSQIKDALKRVKEPEDRARIACYLGDVRKTTLSWLSMQDLLRVEVAAHLLEGVEIEGLKKELRERVNELVRSWRGAGDEGVRKLGWGVGI
;
A
#
# COMPACT_ATOMS: atom_id res chain seq x y z
N MET A 1 -39.75 -6.18 30.13
CA MET A 1 -39.42 -6.43 28.71
C MET A 1 -39.28 -5.06 28.07
N ALA A 2 -38.05 -4.59 27.90
CA ALA A 2 -37.80 -3.35 27.19
C ALA A 2 -37.81 -3.70 25.70
N GLU A 3 -38.64 -3.01 24.92
CA GLU A 3 -38.66 -3.12 23.47
C GLU A 3 -37.35 -2.56 22.92
N ASP A 4 -36.59 -3.39 22.19
CA ASP A 4 -35.46 -2.92 21.42
C ASP A 4 -35.95 -1.93 20.35
N PRO A 5 -35.33 -0.75 20.22
CA PRO A 5 -35.72 0.22 19.20
C PRO A 5 -35.49 -0.35 17.79
N PRO A 6 -36.30 0.06 16.80
CA PRO A 6 -36.23 -0.48 15.45
C PRO A 6 -34.91 -0.08 14.78
N ILE A 7 -34.23 -1.07 14.19
CA ILE A 7 -33.01 -0.91 13.40
C ILE A 7 -33.34 -0.06 12.15
N GLN A 8 -33.19 1.27 12.26
CA GLN A 8 -33.27 2.23 11.15
C GLN A 8 -31.93 2.43 10.39
N ALA A 9 -30.90 1.65 10.72
CA ALA A 9 -29.55 1.80 10.20
C ALA A 9 -29.33 1.58 8.67
N PRO A 10 -30.10 0.75 7.92
CA PRO A 10 -29.76 0.44 6.52
C PRO A 10 -29.83 1.65 5.59
N THR A 11 -30.66 2.64 5.90
CA THR A 11 -30.95 3.77 5.01
C THR A 11 -29.89 4.87 5.11
N GLU A 12 -29.27 5.04 6.28
CA GLU A 12 -28.31 6.11 6.54
C GLU A 12 -26.93 5.82 5.96
N ALA A 13 -26.40 4.60 6.15
CA ALA A 13 -25.12 4.20 5.58
C ALA A 13 -25.15 4.23 4.04
N ALA A 14 -26.26 3.78 3.43
CA ALA A 14 -26.46 3.86 1.99
C ALA A 14 -26.48 5.31 1.46
N LEU A 15 -27.07 6.24 2.22
CA LEU A 15 -27.07 7.67 1.88
C LEU A 15 -25.65 8.25 1.88
N TYR A 16 -24.84 7.96 2.91
CA TYR A 16 -23.46 8.44 2.97
C TYR A 16 -22.56 7.80 1.91
N LEU A 17 -22.80 6.53 1.56
CA LEU A 17 -22.11 5.89 0.43
C LEU A 17 -22.42 6.64 -0.88
N HIS A 18 -23.69 6.92 -1.16
CA HIS A 18 -24.09 7.67 -2.35
C HIS A 18 -23.44 9.05 -2.40
N LYS A 19 -23.49 9.81 -1.29
CA LYS A 19 -22.85 11.13 -1.21
C LYS A 19 -21.33 11.06 -1.40
N SER A 20 -20.68 10.03 -0.86
CA SER A 20 -19.23 9.79 -1.04
C SER A 20 -18.89 9.48 -2.49
N LEU A 21 -19.71 8.67 -3.16
CA LEU A 21 -19.60 8.36 -4.58
C LEU A 21 -19.72 9.62 -5.44
N THR A 22 -20.67 10.51 -5.14
CA THR A 22 -20.82 11.79 -5.85
C THR A 22 -19.60 12.69 -5.67
N ALA A 23 -19.10 12.83 -4.43
CA ALA A 23 -17.90 13.63 -4.14
C ALA A 23 -16.66 13.07 -4.86
N LEU A 24 -16.49 11.75 -4.86
CA LEU A 24 -15.38 11.07 -5.52
C LEU A 24 -15.45 11.21 -7.05
N GLY A 25 -16.65 11.08 -7.64
CA GLY A 25 -16.85 11.32 -9.08
C GLY A 25 -16.39 12.73 -9.47
N THR A 26 -16.65 13.72 -8.62
CA THR A 26 -16.23 15.12 -8.84
C THR A 26 -14.71 15.28 -8.73
N LEU A 27 -14.06 14.63 -7.74
CA LEU A 27 -12.60 14.65 -7.58
C LEU A 27 -11.87 14.05 -8.79
N ARG A 28 -12.47 13.03 -9.43
CA ARG A 28 -11.89 12.31 -10.58
C ARG A 28 -12.08 13.00 -11.94
N THR A 29 -13.13 13.81 -12.11
CA THR A 29 -13.56 14.30 -13.44
C THR A 29 -13.26 15.76 -13.72
N THR A 30 -13.03 16.57 -12.69
CA THR A 30 -12.72 17.99 -12.84
C THR A 30 -11.36 18.17 -13.52
N LYS A 31 -11.33 18.29 -14.85
CA LYS A 31 -10.10 18.61 -15.59
C LYS A 31 -9.59 19.98 -15.13
N LEU A 32 -8.33 20.02 -14.70
CA LEU A 32 -7.55 21.26 -14.68
C LEU A 32 -7.20 21.56 -16.14
N ASP A 33 -8.04 22.33 -16.85
CA ASP A 33 -7.60 22.91 -18.12
C ASP A 33 -6.42 23.84 -17.83
N SER A 34 -5.23 23.43 -18.26
CA SER A 34 -3.96 24.09 -17.97
C SER A 34 -3.60 25.21 -18.95
N THR A 35 -4.58 25.74 -19.68
CA THR A 35 -4.38 26.86 -20.61
C THR A 35 -5.12 28.09 -20.14
N GLN A 36 -4.35 29.04 -19.55
CA GLN A 36 -4.72 30.40 -19.16
C GLN A 36 -5.63 30.58 -17.92
N ASP A 37 -5.20 30.09 -16.75
CA ASP A 37 -5.80 30.54 -15.49
C ASP A 37 -4.95 31.61 -14.81
N SER A 38 -5.58 32.74 -14.46
CA SER A 38 -4.98 33.75 -13.58
C SER A 38 -4.69 33.18 -12.19
N PRO A 39 -3.73 33.74 -11.43
CA PRO A 39 -3.34 33.26 -10.09
C PRO A 39 -4.53 33.10 -9.13
N GLN A 40 -5.50 34.02 -9.17
CA GLN A 40 -6.72 33.96 -8.36
C GLN A 40 -7.60 32.73 -8.69
N ASN A 41 -7.62 32.29 -9.94
CA ASN A 41 -8.42 31.14 -10.39
C ASN A 41 -7.77 29.80 -9.95
N LEU A 42 -6.45 29.76 -9.74
CA LEU A 42 -5.77 28.60 -9.15
C LEU A 42 -6.03 28.48 -7.64
N GLU A 43 -6.06 29.61 -6.92
CA GLU A 43 -6.36 29.62 -5.48
C GLU A 43 -7.80 29.14 -5.22
N ASP A 44 -8.78 29.63 -5.99
CA ASP A 44 -10.18 29.22 -5.89
C ASP A 44 -10.39 27.73 -6.22
N LYS A 45 -9.68 27.19 -7.24
CA LYS A 45 -9.73 25.76 -7.58
C LYS A 45 -9.12 24.88 -6.50
N THR A 46 -8.02 25.32 -5.89
CA THR A 46 -7.35 24.59 -4.82
C THR A 46 -8.22 24.54 -3.56
N ALA A 47 -8.88 25.66 -3.23
CA ALA A 47 -9.87 25.72 -2.15
C ALA A 47 -11.04 24.74 -2.39
N GLY A 48 -11.59 24.70 -3.62
CA GLY A 48 -12.65 23.76 -3.98
C GLY A 48 -12.24 22.28 -3.84
N ILE A 49 -11.00 21.92 -4.17
CA ILE A 49 -10.48 20.56 -3.96
C ILE A 49 -10.40 20.22 -2.47
N GLN A 50 -9.90 21.14 -1.63
CA GLN A 50 -9.82 20.92 -0.19
C GLN A 50 -11.21 20.74 0.45
N ASP A 51 -12.20 21.51 0.01
CA ASP A 51 -13.58 21.37 0.48
C ASP A 51 -14.19 20.02 0.08
N LEU A 52 -13.91 19.54 -1.13
CA LEU A 52 -14.31 18.20 -1.57
C LEU A 52 -13.64 17.09 -0.75
N GLN A 53 -12.35 17.22 -0.46
CA GLN A 53 -11.62 16.27 0.41
C GLN A 53 -12.21 16.24 1.82
N LYS A 54 -12.50 17.42 2.41
CA LYS A 54 -13.14 17.55 3.72
C LYS A 54 -14.53 16.92 3.74
N THR A 55 -15.31 17.15 2.68
CA THR A 55 -16.65 16.56 2.52
C THR A 55 -16.56 15.03 2.46
N PHE A 56 -15.62 14.49 1.68
CA PHE A 56 -15.40 13.05 1.60
C PHE A 56 -15.00 12.46 2.97
N LEU A 57 -14.08 13.10 3.69
CA LEU A 57 -13.63 12.64 5.01
C LEU A 57 -14.74 12.69 6.06
N THR A 58 -15.64 13.66 5.95
CA THR A 58 -16.84 13.74 6.80
C THR A 58 -17.73 12.51 6.55
N HIS A 59 -18.03 12.19 5.28
CA HIS A 59 -18.83 11.01 4.96
C HIS A 59 -18.13 9.69 5.34
N PHE A 60 -16.81 9.59 5.14
CA PHE A 60 -16.02 8.46 5.60
C PHE A 60 -16.16 8.27 7.11
N THR A 61 -16.11 9.36 7.89
CA THR A 61 -16.24 9.31 9.35
C THR A 61 -17.61 8.79 9.77
N HIS A 62 -18.67 9.26 9.12
CA HIS A 62 -20.02 8.73 9.37
C HIS A 62 -20.10 7.24 9.04
N LEU A 63 -19.64 6.83 7.85
CA LEU A 63 -19.62 5.41 7.46
C LEU A 63 -18.83 4.55 8.45
N LEU A 64 -17.67 5.02 8.92
CA LEU A 64 -16.86 4.30 9.90
C LEU A 64 -17.63 4.01 11.19
N LEU A 65 -18.46 4.96 11.64
CA LEU A 65 -19.25 4.82 12.86
C LEU A 65 -20.49 3.94 12.66
N THR A 66 -21.17 4.07 11.52
CA THR A 66 -22.46 3.40 11.26
C THR A 66 -22.34 2.01 10.65
N ASP A 67 -21.26 1.72 9.92
CA ASP A 67 -21.07 0.49 9.15
C ASP A 67 -20.28 -0.58 9.93
N SER A 68 -19.84 -0.25 11.16
CA SER A 68 -19.21 -1.19 12.08
C SER A 68 -20.19 -2.29 12.52
N PRO A 69 -19.72 -3.54 12.74
CA PRO A 69 -18.34 -4.02 12.61
C PRO A 69 -17.98 -4.54 11.22
N HIS A 70 -18.96 -4.69 10.32
CA HIS A 70 -18.79 -5.46 9.08
C HIS A 70 -18.26 -4.64 7.91
N TYR A 71 -18.38 -3.31 7.96
CA TYR A 71 -17.82 -2.39 6.98
C TYR A 71 -18.25 -2.69 5.54
N THR A 72 -19.52 -3.08 5.34
CA THR A 72 -20.04 -3.45 4.01
C THR A 72 -19.99 -2.31 3.02
N HIS A 73 -20.44 -1.11 3.40
CA HIS A 73 -20.42 0.07 2.54
C HIS A 73 -19.01 0.63 2.41
N LEU A 74 -18.24 0.60 3.50
CA LEU A 74 -16.86 1.06 3.49
C LEU A 74 -15.98 0.21 2.56
N SER A 75 -16.20 -1.11 2.53
CA SER A 75 -15.51 -2.04 1.63
C SER A 75 -15.82 -1.79 0.15
N GLN A 76 -16.96 -1.18 -0.17
CA GLN A 76 -17.31 -0.75 -1.53
C GLN A 76 -16.70 0.61 -1.88
N LEU A 77 -16.60 1.52 -0.90
CA LEU A 77 -16.08 2.87 -1.11
C LEU A 77 -14.56 2.89 -1.28
N LEU A 78 -13.82 2.20 -0.41
CA LEU A 78 -12.37 2.30 -0.35
C LEU A 78 -11.65 1.91 -1.66
N PRO A 79 -12.03 0.83 -2.38
CA PRO A 79 -11.42 0.49 -3.66
C PRO A 79 -11.52 1.61 -4.71
N LEU A 80 -12.49 2.51 -4.60
CA LEU A 80 -12.61 3.67 -5.49
C LEU A 80 -11.56 4.75 -5.22
N LEU A 81 -10.74 4.63 -4.19
CA LEU A 81 -9.56 5.46 -3.94
C LEU A 81 -8.27 4.82 -4.47
N GLU A 82 -8.33 3.60 -5.01
CA GLU A 82 -7.14 2.88 -5.48
C GLU A 82 -6.42 3.65 -6.60
N PRO A 83 -5.08 3.76 -6.55
CA PRO A 83 -4.29 4.27 -7.66
C PRO A 83 -4.53 3.51 -8.98
N PRO A 84 -4.32 4.15 -10.14
CA PRO A 84 -4.47 3.50 -11.44
C PRO A 84 -3.27 2.55 -11.74
N PHE A 85 -3.08 1.51 -10.93
CA PHE A 85 -1.94 0.58 -11.06
C PHE A 85 -1.95 -0.25 -12.35
N GLU A 86 -3.12 -0.59 -12.87
CA GLU A 86 -3.22 -1.43 -14.07
C GLU A 86 -2.77 -0.68 -15.31
N ASN A 87 -3.20 0.58 -15.45
CA ASN A 87 -2.93 1.45 -16.58
C ASN A 87 -2.44 2.81 -16.09
N PRO A 88 -1.19 2.91 -15.61
CA PRO A 88 -0.66 4.14 -15.04
C PRO A 88 -0.33 5.13 -16.16
N HIS A 89 -1.34 5.84 -16.66
CA HIS A 89 -1.11 7.03 -17.46
C HIS A 89 -0.63 8.16 -16.56
N LEU A 90 0.37 8.93 -17.02
CA LEU A 90 0.99 10.00 -16.24
C LEU A 90 -0.06 10.97 -15.67
N ASP A 91 -1.02 11.40 -16.50
CA ASP A 91 -2.07 12.35 -16.10
C ASP A 91 -2.97 11.78 -14.99
N GLN A 92 -3.35 10.50 -15.09
CA GLN A 92 -4.18 9.83 -14.09
C GLN A 92 -3.42 9.65 -12.78
N TRP A 93 -2.12 9.34 -12.87
CA TRP A 93 -1.26 9.20 -11.71
C TRP A 93 -1.03 10.54 -11.00
N GLN A 94 -0.80 11.61 -11.76
CA GLN A 94 -0.69 12.97 -11.21
C GLN A 94 -1.99 13.39 -10.53
N LEU A 95 -3.13 13.21 -11.19
CA LEU A 95 -4.44 13.52 -10.60
C LEU A 95 -4.67 12.74 -9.30
N TRP A 96 -4.38 11.43 -9.29
CA TRP A 96 -4.49 10.63 -8.07
C TRP A 96 -3.56 11.17 -6.97
N THR A 97 -2.31 11.47 -7.31
CA THR A 97 -1.30 11.98 -6.37
C THR A 97 -1.69 13.33 -5.76
N GLU A 98 -2.25 14.23 -6.56
CA GLU A 98 -2.63 15.56 -6.11
C GLU A 98 -3.94 15.55 -5.29
N ARG A 99 -4.91 14.71 -5.68
CA ARG A 99 -6.28 14.83 -5.16
C ARG A 99 -6.72 13.70 -4.25
N LEU A 100 -6.35 12.46 -4.56
CA LEU A 100 -6.86 11.28 -3.86
C LEU A 100 -5.86 10.75 -2.82
N ARG A 101 -4.56 10.87 -3.08
CA ARG A 101 -3.52 10.48 -2.13
C ARG A 101 -3.66 11.20 -0.77
N PRO A 102 -3.88 12.53 -0.69
CA PRO A 102 -4.07 13.19 0.60
C PRO A 102 -5.30 12.68 1.36
N VAL A 103 -6.36 12.29 0.64
CA VAL A 103 -7.56 11.67 1.25
C VAL A 103 -7.23 10.30 1.83
N VAL A 104 -6.49 9.46 1.10
CA VAL A 104 -6.03 8.15 1.59
C VAL A 104 -5.15 8.31 2.84
N GLU A 105 -4.21 9.25 2.81
CA GLU A 105 -3.34 9.58 3.96
C GLU A 105 -4.17 10.04 5.17
N ALA A 106 -5.14 10.92 4.96
CA ALA A 106 -6.04 11.41 6.01
C ALA A 106 -6.93 10.29 6.59
N ILE A 107 -7.45 9.38 5.77
CA ILE A 107 -8.21 8.21 6.23
C ILE A 107 -7.36 7.31 7.13
N ILE A 108 -6.13 7.01 6.70
CA ILE A 108 -5.19 6.19 7.48
C ILE A 108 -4.88 6.88 8.80
N ALA A 109 -4.58 8.19 8.76
CA ALA A 109 -4.23 8.97 9.94
C ALA A 109 -5.40 9.03 10.93
N TYR A 110 -6.59 9.37 10.46
CA TYR A 110 -7.81 9.44 11.28
C TYR A 110 -8.14 8.09 11.91
N THR A 111 -8.21 7.02 11.14
CA THR A 111 -8.49 5.68 11.67
C THR A 111 -7.42 5.22 12.66
N SER A 112 -6.16 5.59 12.44
CA SER A 112 -5.08 5.27 13.37
C SER A 112 -5.18 6.09 14.67
N SER A 113 -5.66 7.33 14.61
CA SER A 113 -5.86 8.19 15.79
C SER A 113 -6.95 7.67 16.74
N LEU A 114 -7.92 6.90 16.21
CA LEU A 114 -8.95 6.26 17.02
C LEU A 114 -8.43 5.06 17.82
N ARG A 115 -7.28 4.49 17.46
CA ARG A 115 -6.65 3.38 18.19
C ARG A 115 -5.90 3.88 19.42
N THR A 116 -6.65 4.43 20.38
CA THR A 116 -6.11 4.83 21.69
C THR A 116 -6.13 3.66 22.67
N ARG A 117 -5.34 3.74 23.75
CA ARG A 117 -5.34 2.71 24.80
C ARG A 117 -6.69 2.62 25.50
N GLU A 118 -7.37 3.75 25.61
CA GLU A 118 -8.71 3.87 26.19
C GLU A 118 -9.72 3.15 25.29
N TRP A 119 -9.67 3.39 23.98
CA TRP A 119 -10.51 2.70 23.01
C TRP A 119 -10.24 1.19 23.01
N GLU A 120 -8.99 0.74 23.03
CA GLU A 120 -8.65 -0.70 23.02
C GLU A 120 -9.14 -1.46 24.26
N ARG A 121 -9.16 -0.78 25.42
CA ARG A 121 -9.57 -1.37 26.71
C ARG A 121 -11.08 -1.37 26.92
N ASP A 122 -11.81 -0.50 26.24
CA ASP A 122 -13.25 -0.40 26.40
C ASP A 122 -13.96 -1.54 25.62
N PRO A 123 -14.68 -2.45 26.32
CA PRO A 123 -15.44 -3.51 25.66
C PRO A 123 -16.70 -3.01 24.94
N TYR A 124 -17.17 -1.80 25.26
CA TYR A 124 -18.34 -1.16 24.66
C TYR A 124 -17.97 0.00 23.73
N ARG A 125 -16.71 0.04 23.27
CA ARG A 125 -16.20 1.07 22.35
C ARG A 125 -17.00 1.18 21.06
N HIS A 126 -17.06 2.38 20.51
CA HIS A 126 -17.74 2.70 19.26
C HIS A 126 -16.76 3.43 18.32
N PRO A 127 -16.45 2.90 17.12
CA PRO A 127 -16.91 1.61 16.58
C PRO A 127 -16.36 0.43 17.38
N SER A 128 -16.99 -0.76 17.30
CA SER A 128 -16.60 -1.94 18.11
C SER A 128 -15.29 -2.59 17.64
N VAL A 129 -14.98 -2.44 16.36
CA VAL A 129 -13.71 -2.82 15.72
C VAL A 129 -13.31 -1.70 14.76
N LEU A 130 -12.03 -1.50 14.48
CA LEU A 130 -11.59 -0.54 13.46
C LEU A 130 -11.15 -1.28 12.19
N PRO A 131 -11.42 -0.74 10.99
CA PRO A 131 -11.06 -1.42 9.75
C PRO A 131 -9.54 -1.50 9.59
N ASP A 132 -9.08 -2.54 8.91
CA ASP A 132 -7.67 -2.68 8.58
C ASP A 132 -7.28 -1.68 7.48
N MET A 133 -6.34 -0.80 7.81
CA MET A 133 -5.82 0.22 6.89
C MET A 133 -4.56 -0.24 6.16
N PHE A 134 -4.13 -1.49 6.38
CA PHE A 134 -2.94 -2.03 5.73
C PHE A 134 -3.01 -2.00 4.19
N PRO A 135 -4.13 -2.35 3.52
CA PRO A 135 -4.22 -2.23 2.06
C PRO A 135 -3.96 -0.80 1.54
N LEU A 136 -4.54 0.21 2.19
CA LEU A 136 -4.38 1.62 1.83
C LEU A 136 -2.92 2.07 2.00
N ARG A 137 -2.22 1.59 3.04
CA ARG A 137 -0.78 1.90 3.23
C ARG A 137 0.07 1.33 2.09
N LEU A 138 -0.29 0.16 1.54
CA LEU A 138 0.41 -0.41 0.39
C LEU A 138 0.24 0.45 -0.86
N TRP A 139 -0.88 1.16 -1.03
CA TRP A 139 -1.07 2.09 -2.14
C TRP A 139 -0.12 3.29 -2.11
N LEU A 140 0.34 3.68 -0.93
CA LEU A 140 1.23 4.84 -0.73
C LEU A 140 2.72 4.51 -0.93
N LEU A 141 3.05 3.26 -1.25
CA LEU A 141 4.44 2.85 -1.45
C LEU A 141 5.06 3.51 -2.70
N PRO A 142 6.38 3.81 -2.68
CA PRO A 142 7.07 4.44 -3.80
C PRO A 142 7.43 3.40 -4.88
N TYR A 143 6.43 2.86 -5.59
CA TYR A 143 6.64 1.84 -6.61
C TYR A 143 7.59 2.34 -7.72
N PRO A 144 8.61 1.54 -8.14
CA PRO A 144 9.61 1.99 -9.11
C PRO A 144 9.06 2.20 -10.52
N GLY A 145 7.96 1.51 -10.87
CA GLY A 145 7.31 1.60 -12.18
C GLY A 145 6.32 2.76 -12.33
N ILE A 146 6.26 3.67 -11.35
CA ILE A 146 5.40 4.85 -11.44
C ILE A 146 5.92 5.77 -12.55
N PRO A 147 5.07 6.22 -13.49
CA PRO A 147 5.44 7.17 -14.52
C PRO A 147 6.01 8.44 -13.90
N SER A 148 7.19 8.85 -14.38
CA SER A 148 7.81 10.12 -14.04
C SER A 148 7.91 10.94 -15.32
N SER A 149 7.81 12.26 -15.20
CA SER A 149 7.94 13.18 -16.34
C SER A 149 9.29 13.07 -17.04
N ASN A 150 10.32 12.57 -16.35
CA ASN A 150 11.63 12.29 -16.93
C ASN A 150 11.90 10.78 -16.97
N PRO A 151 12.42 10.24 -18.10
CA PRO A 151 12.85 8.85 -18.17
C PRO A 151 13.99 8.64 -17.16
N ALA A 152 13.73 7.77 -16.18
CA ALA A 152 14.68 7.49 -15.13
C ALA A 152 15.94 6.83 -15.70
N GLY A 153 17.10 7.43 -15.46
CA GLY A 153 18.38 6.77 -15.72
C GLY A 153 18.56 5.52 -14.85
N ALA A 154 19.54 4.68 -15.18
CA ALA A 154 19.81 3.45 -14.44
C ALA A 154 20.01 3.69 -12.93
N GLU A 155 20.71 4.77 -12.55
CA GLU A 155 20.94 5.14 -11.15
C GLU A 155 19.65 5.56 -10.42
N GLU A 156 18.78 6.34 -11.08
CA GLU A 156 17.50 6.74 -10.50
C GLU A 156 16.58 5.54 -10.30
N ARG A 157 16.58 4.60 -11.26
CA ARG A 157 15.84 3.34 -11.16
C ARG A 157 16.35 2.49 -9.98
N GLU A 158 17.66 2.36 -9.83
CA GLU A 158 18.27 1.67 -8.68
C GLU A 158 17.85 2.32 -7.34
N LYS A 159 17.88 3.66 -7.26
CA LYS A 159 17.44 4.42 -6.08
C LYS A 159 15.97 4.20 -5.76
N LYS A 160 15.09 4.16 -6.77
CA LYS A 160 13.65 3.87 -6.60
C LYS A 160 13.43 2.46 -6.08
N CYS A 161 14.08 1.45 -6.66
CA CYS A 161 14.02 0.07 -6.17
C CYS A 161 14.50 -0.05 -4.73
N LYS A 162 15.61 0.61 -4.38
CA LYS A 162 16.12 0.63 -3.01
C LYS A 162 15.13 1.28 -2.04
N ASN A 163 14.60 2.47 -2.36
CA ASN A 163 13.63 3.15 -1.51
C ASN A 163 12.38 2.30 -1.29
N PHE A 164 11.88 1.66 -2.34
CA PHE A 164 10.76 0.73 -2.23
C PHE A 164 11.10 -0.46 -1.32
N ALA A 165 12.26 -1.09 -1.49
CA ALA A 165 12.72 -2.19 -0.64
C ALA A 165 12.88 -1.77 0.84
N ASP A 166 13.38 -0.55 1.09
CA ASP A 166 13.51 0.00 2.45
C ASP A 166 12.11 0.15 3.10
N GLN A 167 11.09 0.61 2.36
CA GLN A 167 9.71 0.69 2.87
C GLN A 167 9.10 -0.70 3.13
N ILE A 168 9.31 -1.67 2.24
CA ILE A 168 8.87 -3.06 2.47
C ILE A 168 9.55 -3.65 3.70
N THR A 169 10.84 -3.36 3.92
CA THR A 169 11.57 -3.77 5.13
C THR A 169 10.92 -3.20 6.39
N VAL A 170 10.53 -1.93 6.39
CA VAL A 170 9.81 -1.32 7.53
C VAL A 170 8.47 -2.03 7.77
N LEU A 171 7.74 -2.39 6.71
CA LEU A 171 6.47 -3.11 6.84
C LEU A 171 6.67 -4.53 7.37
N THR A 172 7.59 -5.31 6.82
CA THR A 172 7.86 -6.69 7.27
C THR A 172 8.38 -6.73 8.70
N ASN A 173 9.22 -5.77 9.10
CA ASN A 173 9.70 -5.66 10.47
C ASN A 173 8.55 -5.46 11.48
N ARG A 174 7.53 -4.70 11.10
CA ARG A 174 6.31 -4.47 11.92
C ARG A 174 5.38 -5.68 11.98
N LEU A 175 5.53 -6.64 11.08
CA LEU A 175 4.72 -7.87 11.10
C LEU A 175 5.20 -8.86 12.15
N ALA A 176 6.48 -8.82 12.50
CA ALA A 176 7.04 -9.69 13.54
C ALA A 176 6.32 -9.47 14.88
N GLY A 177 5.80 -10.56 15.48
CA GLY A 177 5.02 -10.51 16.72
C GLY A 177 3.52 -10.22 16.54
N THR A 178 3.01 -10.24 15.30
CA THR A 178 1.57 -10.07 14.99
C THR A 178 1.01 -11.28 14.22
N LEU A 179 -0.31 -11.35 14.03
CA LEU A 179 -0.94 -12.28 13.09
C LEU A 179 -0.61 -11.88 11.64
N TYR A 180 0.57 -12.30 11.17
CA TYR A 180 1.21 -11.72 9.99
C TYR A 180 0.74 -12.31 8.66
N HIS A 181 0.23 -13.54 8.61
CA HIS A 181 0.00 -14.26 7.35
C HIS A 181 -0.88 -13.49 6.35
N SER A 182 -1.99 -12.91 6.82
CA SER A 182 -2.86 -12.10 5.94
C SER A 182 -2.13 -10.87 5.40
N LYS A 183 -1.38 -10.14 6.24
CA LYS A 183 -0.64 -8.95 5.82
C LYS A 183 0.54 -9.29 4.90
N LEU A 184 1.21 -10.42 5.14
CA LEU A 184 2.25 -10.93 4.26
C LEU A 184 1.68 -11.27 2.87
N SER A 185 0.50 -11.91 2.82
CA SER A 185 -0.21 -12.15 1.56
C SER A 185 -0.50 -10.84 0.83
N GLN A 186 -1.01 -9.82 1.54
CA GLN A 186 -1.27 -8.50 0.96
C GLN A 186 0.01 -7.82 0.44
N ILE A 187 1.14 -7.96 1.14
CA ILE A 187 2.45 -7.49 0.63
C ILE A 187 2.78 -8.22 -0.68
N LYS A 188 2.68 -9.56 -0.72
CA LYS A 188 2.96 -10.35 -1.92
C LYS A 188 2.08 -9.94 -3.11
N ASP A 189 0.78 -9.75 -2.88
CA ASP A 189 -0.14 -9.26 -3.90
C ASP A 189 0.24 -7.86 -4.39
N ALA A 190 0.61 -6.96 -3.48
CA ALA A 190 1.07 -5.63 -3.84
C ALA A 190 2.37 -5.63 -4.66
N LEU A 191 3.24 -6.63 -4.50
CA LEU A 191 4.49 -6.75 -5.26
C LEU A 191 4.26 -7.15 -6.72
N LYS A 192 3.12 -7.77 -7.05
CA LYS A 192 2.72 -8.03 -8.46
C LYS A 192 2.59 -6.76 -9.29
N ARG A 193 2.44 -5.59 -8.63
CA ARG A 193 2.42 -4.26 -9.28
C ARG A 193 3.80 -3.84 -9.81
N VAL A 194 4.89 -4.47 -9.34
CA VAL A 194 6.22 -4.30 -9.92
C VAL A 194 6.34 -5.20 -11.15
N LYS A 195 5.95 -4.68 -12.32
CA LYS A 195 5.85 -5.48 -13.56
C LYS A 195 7.20 -5.86 -14.16
N GLU A 196 8.19 -4.98 -14.01
CA GLU A 196 9.50 -5.11 -14.63
C GLU A 196 10.37 -6.18 -13.93
N PRO A 197 10.81 -7.26 -14.63
CA PRO A 197 11.60 -8.33 -14.03
C PRO A 197 12.92 -7.83 -13.40
N GLU A 198 13.54 -6.85 -14.06
CA GLU A 198 14.75 -6.18 -13.61
C GLU A 198 14.56 -5.42 -12.28
N ASP A 199 13.39 -4.80 -12.06
CA ASP A 199 13.10 -4.10 -10.80
C ASP A 199 12.78 -5.08 -9.69
N ARG A 200 12.04 -6.15 -10.00
CA ARG A 200 11.78 -7.25 -9.06
C ARG A 200 13.07 -7.85 -8.54
N ALA A 201 14.02 -8.17 -9.43
CA ALA A 201 15.33 -8.70 -9.07
C ALA A 201 16.15 -7.73 -8.21
N ARG A 202 16.15 -6.42 -8.54
CA ARG A 202 16.82 -5.39 -7.71
C ARG A 202 16.24 -5.33 -6.30
N ILE A 203 14.91 -5.24 -6.19
CA ILE A 203 14.22 -5.20 -4.90
C ILE A 203 14.51 -6.48 -4.10
N ALA A 204 14.47 -7.65 -4.74
CA ALA A 204 14.81 -8.92 -4.10
C ALA A 204 16.24 -8.91 -3.52
N CYS A 205 17.21 -8.37 -4.25
CA CYS A 205 18.59 -8.22 -3.75
C CYS A 205 18.69 -7.30 -2.54
N TYR A 206 17.89 -6.22 -2.48
CA TYR A 206 17.88 -5.32 -1.33
C TYR A 206 17.20 -5.92 -0.09
N LEU A 207 16.13 -6.70 -0.29
CA LEU A 207 15.38 -7.31 0.81
C LEU A 207 16.06 -8.57 1.36
N GLY A 208 16.53 -9.43 0.46
CA GLY A 208 16.90 -10.81 0.76
C GLY A 208 18.30 -11.00 1.31
N ASP A 209 19.15 -9.97 1.30
CA ASP A 209 20.54 -10.09 1.76
C ASP A 209 20.60 -10.12 3.29
N VAL A 210 20.49 -11.32 3.84
CA VAL A 210 20.54 -11.61 5.28
C VAL A 210 21.95 -11.81 5.82
N ARG A 211 23.00 -11.68 4.99
CA ARG A 211 24.40 -11.82 5.43
C ARG A 211 24.82 -10.72 6.40
N LYS A 212 24.10 -9.59 6.39
CA LYS A 212 24.35 -8.43 7.25
C LYS A 212 23.71 -8.57 8.64
N THR A 213 23.08 -9.71 8.93
CA THR A 213 22.51 -9.96 10.26
C THR A 213 23.65 -10.13 11.27
N THR A 214 23.60 -9.36 12.35
CA THR A 214 24.61 -9.36 13.41
C THR A 214 24.49 -10.55 14.36
N LEU A 215 23.40 -11.32 14.24
CA LEU A 215 23.10 -12.46 15.09
C LEU A 215 23.56 -13.76 14.43
N SER A 216 23.92 -14.75 15.24
CA SER A 216 24.24 -16.10 14.75
C SER A 216 23.01 -16.88 14.28
N TRP A 217 21.81 -16.31 14.39
CA TRP A 217 20.54 -16.87 13.93
C TRP A 217 19.72 -15.81 13.18
N LEU A 218 18.88 -16.27 12.25
CA LEU A 218 17.94 -15.40 11.54
C LEU A 218 16.75 -15.07 12.43
N SER A 219 16.42 -13.79 12.53
CA SER A 219 15.20 -13.33 13.17
C SER A 219 13.98 -13.60 12.29
N MET A 220 12.78 -13.57 12.88
CA MET A 220 11.53 -13.65 12.11
C MET A 220 11.45 -12.59 11.00
N GLN A 221 12.03 -11.41 11.25
CA GLN A 221 12.06 -10.30 10.29
C GLN A 221 12.94 -10.64 9.09
N ASP A 222 14.07 -11.32 9.33
CA ASP A 222 14.97 -11.82 8.27
C ASP A 222 14.26 -12.87 7.43
N LEU A 223 13.60 -13.84 8.07
CA LEU A 223 12.85 -14.89 7.38
C LEU A 223 11.75 -14.31 6.50
N LEU A 224 10.97 -13.35 7.02
CA LEU A 224 9.93 -12.67 6.23
C LEU A 224 10.51 -11.90 5.03
N ARG A 225 11.65 -11.24 5.19
CA ARG A 225 12.30 -10.52 4.09
C ARG A 225 12.81 -11.48 3.01
N VAL A 226 13.39 -12.61 3.40
CA VAL A 226 13.81 -13.66 2.46
C VAL A 226 12.60 -14.25 1.73
N GLU A 227 11.50 -14.52 2.44
CA GLU A 227 10.27 -15.04 1.82
C GLU A 227 9.70 -14.05 0.79
N VAL A 228 9.69 -12.76 1.11
CA VAL A 228 9.26 -11.70 0.18
C VAL A 228 10.22 -11.59 -1.01
N ALA A 229 11.54 -11.63 -0.77
CA ALA A 229 12.54 -11.59 -1.82
C ALA A 229 12.44 -12.79 -2.77
N ALA A 230 12.21 -13.99 -2.23
CA ALA A 230 12.00 -15.20 -3.03
C ALA A 230 10.75 -15.07 -3.92
N HIS A 231 9.64 -14.57 -3.36
CA HIS A 231 8.42 -14.30 -4.14
C HIS A 231 8.66 -13.30 -5.28
N LEU A 232 9.50 -12.28 -5.07
CA LEU A 232 9.87 -11.35 -6.14
C LEU A 232 10.65 -12.01 -7.28
N LEU A 233 11.43 -13.06 -7.00
CA LEU A 233 12.18 -13.81 -8.00
C LEU A 233 11.33 -14.89 -8.70
N GLU A 234 10.15 -15.23 -8.19
CA GLU A 234 9.25 -16.20 -8.85
C GLU A 234 8.88 -15.74 -10.27
N GLY A 235 9.22 -16.56 -11.26
CA GLY A 235 8.94 -16.29 -12.67
C GLY A 235 9.86 -15.25 -13.33
N VAL A 236 10.92 -14.79 -12.64
CA VAL A 236 11.95 -13.95 -13.25
C VAL A 236 12.95 -14.84 -13.98
N GLU A 237 13.15 -14.62 -15.29
CA GLU A 237 14.18 -15.29 -16.08
C GLU A 237 15.56 -14.70 -15.77
N ILE A 238 16.31 -15.35 -14.87
CA ILE A 238 17.57 -14.81 -14.33
C ILE A 238 18.66 -14.68 -15.41
N GLU A 239 18.70 -15.59 -16.38
CA GLU A 239 19.64 -15.52 -17.50
C GLU A 239 19.37 -14.37 -18.48
N GLY A 240 18.12 -13.88 -18.53
CA GLY A 240 17.74 -12.70 -19.31
C GLY A 240 18.11 -11.37 -18.65
N LEU A 241 18.58 -11.38 -17.41
CA LEU A 241 18.96 -10.15 -16.69
C LEU A 241 20.32 -9.61 -17.17
N LYS A 242 20.50 -8.29 -17.02
CA LYS A 242 21.81 -7.66 -17.20
C LYS A 242 22.86 -8.34 -16.32
N LYS A 243 24.07 -8.51 -16.88
CA LYS A 243 25.18 -9.26 -16.27
C LYS A 243 25.39 -8.91 -14.79
N GLU A 244 25.51 -7.63 -14.45
CA GLU A 244 25.74 -7.17 -13.08
C GLU A 244 24.61 -7.54 -12.12
N LEU A 245 23.35 -7.42 -12.57
CA LEU A 245 22.19 -7.77 -11.76
C LEU A 245 22.05 -9.29 -11.60
N ARG A 246 22.30 -10.05 -12.68
CA ARG A 246 22.34 -11.52 -12.64
C ARG A 246 23.39 -12.02 -11.63
N GLU A 247 24.57 -11.42 -11.63
CA GLU A 247 25.64 -11.76 -10.67
C GLU A 247 25.20 -11.51 -9.23
N ARG A 248 24.56 -10.36 -8.95
CA ARG A 248 23.99 -10.04 -7.63
C ARG A 248 22.91 -11.05 -7.19
N VAL A 249 22.01 -11.42 -8.10
CA VAL A 249 20.96 -12.42 -7.81
C VAL A 249 21.59 -13.79 -7.54
N ASN A 250 22.58 -14.21 -8.34
CA ASN A 250 23.27 -15.47 -8.14
C ASN A 250 24.03 -15.52 -6.80
N GLU A 251 24.66 -14.41 -6.41
CA GLU A 251 25.30 -14.29 -5.10
C GLU A 251 24.28 -14.38 -3.95
N LEU A 252 23.14 -13.69 -4.08
CA LEU A 252 22.03 -13.77 -3.14
C LEU A 252 21.53 -15.21 -2.98
N VAL A 253 21.22 -15.90 -4.09
CA VAL A 253 20.70 -17.27 -4.07
C VAL A 253 21.73 -18.24 -3.48
N ARG A 254 23.02 -18.09 -3.80
CA ARG A 254 24.10 -18.88 -3.16
C ARG A 254 24.15 -18.65 -1.66
N SER A 255 23.97 -17.41 -1.20
CA SER A 255 23.93 -17.10 0.23
C SER A 255 22.77 -17.80 0.94
N TRP A 256 21.61 -17.90 0.29
CA TRP A 256 20.46 -18.63 0.83
C TRP A 256 20.70 -20.14 0.88
N ARG A 257 21.29 -20.73 -0.17
CA ARG A 257 21.63 -22.16 -0.20
C ARG A 257 22.65 -22.55 0.88
N GLY A 258 23.53 -21.63 1.25
CA GLY A 258 24.50 -21.79 2.33
C GLY A 258 23.98 -21.42 3.73
N ALA A 259 22.71 -21.00 3.87
CA ALA A 259 22.18 -20.55 5.16
C ALA A 259 22.05 -21.71 6.17
N GLY A 260 22.18 -21.39 7.46
CA GLY A 260 21.97 -22.34 8.54
C GLY A 260 20.50 -22.75 8.72
N ASP A 261 19.57 -21.88 8.32
CA ASP A 261 18.13 -22.10 8.36
C ASP A 261 17.64 -22.92 7.16
N GLU A 262 16.95 -24.04 7.41
CA GLU A 262 16.48 -24.96 6.37
C GLU A 262 15.38 -24.33 5.49
N GLY A 263 14.54 -23.46 6.04
CA GLY A 263 13.50 -22.76 5.29
C GLY A 263 14.12 -21.83 4.24
N VAL A 264 15.13 -21.06 4.64
CA VAL A 264 15.90 -20.20 3.72
C VAL A 264 16.64 -21.02 2.67
N ARG A 265 17.27 -22.15 3.05
CA ARG A 265 17.91 -23.05 2.08
C ARG A 265 16.93 -23.55 1.03
N LYS A 266 15.73 -23.99 1.46
CA LYS A 266 14.68 -24.47 0.57
C LYS A 266 14.26 -23.40 -0.44
N LEU A 267 14.14 -22.13 -0.02
CA LEU A 267 13.86 -21.01 -0.92
C LEU A 267 15.01 -20.80 -1.93
N GLY A 268 16.27 -20.90 -1.49
CA GLY A 268 17.43 -20.82 -2.37
C GLY A 268 17.51 -21.92 -3.44
N TRP A 269 17.02 -23.12 -3.15
CA TRP A 269 16.90 -24.21 -4.14
C TRP A 269 15.66 -24.09 -5.03
N GLY A 270 14.61 -23.41 -4.55
CA GLY A 270 13.40 -23.12 -5.33
C GLY A 270 13.57 -22.05 -6.40
N VAL A 271 14.60 -21.20 -6.29
CA VAL A 271 14.94 -20.21 -7.33
C VAL A 271 15.76 -20.88 -8.41
N GLY A 272 15.18 -20.99 -9.62
CA GLY A 272 15.85 -21.51 -10.81
C GLY A 272 16.90 -20.53 -11.31
N ILE A 273 18.16 -20.78 -10.96
CA ILE A 273 19.37 -20.17 -11.55
C ILE A 273 20.09 -21.18 -12.43
#